data_AF-A0A7S0FJN0-F1
#
_entry.id   AF-A0A7S0FJN0-F1
#
_cell.length_a   1.000
_cell.length_b   1.000
_cell.length_c   1.000
_cell.angle_alpha   90.00
_cell.angle_beta   90.00
_cell.angle_gamma   90.00
#
_symmetry.space_group_name_H-M   'P 1'
#
loop_
_entity.id
_entity.type
_entity.pdbx_description
1 polymer ?
#
loop_
_entity_poly.entity_id
_entity_poly.type
_entity_poly.pdbx_seq_one_letter_code
_entity_poly.pdbx_strand_id
1 'polypeptide(L)'
;GLKSWVTTLALPRGMLHGMDVDGVPIPPEELGSVYVKFSTGGAMTFKQMRASKMGFDALWRPGDALLEPYDGAFRGVYLNVELEDGEFRQFGVLPTDLFLDVEDEW
;
A
#
# COMPACT_ATOMS: atom_id res chain seq x y z
N GLY A 1 2.35 -10.61 -3.02
CA GLY A 1 2.43 -9.17 -3.31
C GLY A 1 2.71 -8.37 -2.05
N LEU A 2 1.80 -7.49 -1.63
CA LEU A 2 2.07 -6.50 -0.57
C LEU A 2 2.66 -7.09 0.73
N LYS A 3 2.14 -8.22 1.22
CA LYS A 3 2.62 -8.84 2.46
C LYS A 3 4.12 -9.16 2.44
N SER A 4 4.65 -9.67 1.33
CA SER A 4 6.09 -9.99 1.23
C SER A 4 6.92 -8.72 1.22
N TRP A 5 6.53 -7.73 0.42
CA TRP A 5 7.17 -6.41 0.39
C TRP A 5 7.24 -5.73 1.76
N VAL A 6 6.11 -5.62 2.47
CA VAL A 6 6.05 -5.02 3.81
C VAL A 6 6.93 -5.80 4.81
N THR A 7 7.01 -7.12 4.67
CA THR A 7 7.80 -7.97 5.56
C THR A 7 9.30 -7.84 5.29
N THR A 8 9.72 -7.98 4.04
CA THR A 8 11.13 -7.95 3.64
C THR A 8 11.76 -6.59 3.89
N LEU A 9 11.02 -5.50 3.63
CA LEU A 9 11.49 -4.13 3.87
C LEU A 9 11.28 -3.68 5.33
N ALA A 10 10.81 -4.56 6.22
CA ALA A 10 10.54 -4.27 7.64
C ALA A 10 9.65 -3.02 7.86
N LEU A 11 8.64 -2.84 7.00
CA LEU A 11 7.74 -1.68 7.04
C LEU A 11 6.61 -1.91 8.06
N PRO A 12 5.99 -0.84 8.60
CA PRO A 12 4.88 -0.95 9.52
C PRO A 12 3.71 -1.72 8.90
N ARG A 13 2.98 -2.47 9.73
CA ARG A 13 1.76 -3.18 9.36
C ARG A 13 0.55 -2.46 9.93
N GLY A 14 -0.49 -2.35 9.13
CA GLY A 14 -1.78 -1.78 9.51
C GLY A 14 -2.94 -2.49 8.84
N MET A 15 -4.10 -1.85 8.85
CA MET A 15 -5.34 -2.37 8.29
C MET A 15 -5.34 -2.22 6.77
N LEU A 16 -5.89 -3.23 6.07
CA LEU A 16 -6.26 -3.11 4.68
C LEU A 16 -7.72 -2.66 4.59
N HIS A 17 -7.95 -1.52 3.97
CA HIS A 17 -9.27 -0.94 3.76
C HIS A 17 -9.73 -1.16 2.32
N GLY A 18 -11.05 -1.17 2.09
CA GLY A 18 -11.63 -1.34 0.75
C GLY A 18 -11.81 -2.81 0.31
N MET A 19 -11.80 -3.75 1.26
CA MET A 19 -12.03 -5.18 1.02
C MET A 19 -13.43 -5.63 1.49
N ASP A 20 -14.34 -4.69 1.71
CA ASP A 20 -15.72 -4.95 2.14
C ASP A 20 -16.69 -3.93 1.51
N VAL A 21 -17.95 -4.32 1.40
CA VAL A 21 -19.08 -3.42 1.09
C VAL A 21 -20.06 -3.50 2.26
N ASP A 22 -20.28 -2.38 2.96
CA ASP A 22 -21.13 -2.29 4.14
C ASP A 22 -20.78 -3.34 5.23
N GLY A 23 -19.49 -3.62 5.42
CA GLY A 23 -19.00 -4.59 6.40
C GLY A 23 -19.10 -6.06 5.97
N VAL A 24 -19.58 -6.33 4.76
CA VAL A 24 -19.56 -7.66 4.16
C VAL A 24 -18.29 -7.81 3.31
N PRO A 25 -17.38 -8.74 3.64
CA PRO A 25 -16.14 -8.93 2.89
C PRO A 25 -16.40 -9.27 1.42
N ILE A 26 -15.60 -8.68 0.52
CA ILE A 26 -15.61 -9.01 -0.90
C ILE A 26 -14.74 -10.26 -1.12
N PRO A 27 -15.27 -11.33 -1.75
CA PRO A 27 -14.48 -12.50 -2.09
C PRO A 27 -13.32 -12.15 -3.05
N PRO A 28 -12.10 -12.71 -2.87
CA PRO A 28 -10.95 -12.40 -3.72
C PRO A 28 -11.19 -12.62 -5.22
N GLU A 29 -11.99 -13.62 -5.59
CA GLU A 29 -12.39 -13.93 -6.95
C GLU A 29 -13.24 -12.84 -7.63
N GLU A 30 -13.90 -11.99 -6.83
CA GLU A 30 -14.75 -10.89 -7.31
C GLU A 30 -13.99 -9.55 -7.42
N LEU A 31 -12.81 -9.44 -6.79
CA LEU A 31 -12.03 -8.19 -6.77
C LEU A 31 -11.50 -7.78 -8.15
N GLY A 32 -11.28 -8.75 -9.04
CA GLY A 32 -10.67 -8.50 -10.35
C GLY A 32 -9.26 -7.91 -10.24
N SER A 33 -8.95 -6.93 -11.09
CA SER A 33 -7.69 -6.18 -11.01
C SER A 33 -7.82 -5.04 -10.00
N VAL A 34 -6.82 -4.89 -9.14
CA VAL A 34 -6.84 -3.94 -8.03
C VAL A 34 -5.58 -3.08 -8.00
N TYR A 35 -5.72 -1.87 -7.46
CA TYR A 35 -4.64 -0.98 -7.08
C TYR A 35 -4.59 -0.92 -5.56
N VAL A 36 -3.40 -1.03 -4.99
CA VAL A 36 -3.21 -0.95 -3.53
C VAL A 36 -2.21 0.15 -3.21
N LYS A 37 -2.67 1.16 -2.48
CA LYS A 37 -1.84 2.26 -1.96
C LYS A 37 -1.45 1.94 -0.53
N PHE A 38 -0.15 1.90 -0.26
CA PHE A 38 0.45 1.71 1.07
C PHE A 38 1.37 2.90 1.39
N SER A 39 1.33 3.41 2.63
CA SER A 39 2.21 4.50 3.07
C SER A 39 2.82 4.24 4.45
N THR A 40 4.10 4.61 4.61
CA THR A 40 4.86 4.48 5.86
C THR A 40 4.80 5.71 6.77
N GLY A 41 4.21 6.84 6.34
CA GLY A 41 3.99 8.02 7.19
C GLY A 41 2.90 8.95 6.65
N GLY A 42 2.03 9.57 7.46
CA GLY A 42 1.73 9.39 8.88
C GLY A 42 0.39 10.06 9.22
N ALA A 43 -0.29 9.59 10.28
CA ALA A 43 -1.55 10.17 10.74
C ALA A 43 -1.31 11.58 11.32
N MET A 44 -1.98 12.59 10.77
CA MET A 44 -2.09 13.87 11.46
C MET A 44 -3.13 13.72 12.57
N THR A 45 -2.85 14.23 13.77
CA THR A 45 -3.93 14.41 14.76
C THR A 45 -5.05 15.28 14.17
N PHE A 46 -6.30 15.14 14.61
CA PHE A 46 -7.42 15.98 14.14
C PHE A 46 -7.14 17.50 14.27
N LYS A 47 -6.25 17.90 15.17
CA LYS A 47 -5.77 19.29 15.33
C LYS A 47 -4.79 19.68 14.21
N GLN A 48 -3.83 18.82 13.88
CA GLN A 48 -2.87 19.02 12.79
C GLN A 48 -3.54 18.97 11.42
N MET A 49 -4.52 18.08 11.21
CA MET A 49 -5.28 17.96 9.96
C MET A 49 -6.12 19.21 9.67
N ARG A 50 -6.79 19.76 10.71
CA ARG A 50 -7.52 21.03 10.61
C ARG A 50 -6.60 22.24 10.35
N ALA A 51 -5.37 22.20 10.85
CA ALA A 51 -4.39 23.26 10.64
C ALA A 51 -3.70 23.19 9.26
N SER A 52 -3.49 21.99 8.71
CA SER A 52 -2.77 21.78 7.44
C SER A 52 -3.63 21.94 6.19
N LYS A 53 -4.96 21.94 6.34
CA LYS A 53 -5.94 21.88 5.22
C LYS A 53 -5.77 20.64 4.32
N MET A 54 -5.01 19.63 4.75
CA MET A 54 -4.89 18.37 4.03
C MET A 54 -6.11 17.46 4.31
N GLY A 55 -6.61 16.78 3.28
CA GLY A 55 -7.84 15.98 3.32
C GLY A 55 -7.71 14.61 4.01
N PHE A 56 -8.71 13.74 3.80
CA PHE A 56 -8.89 12.43 4.46
C PHE A 56 -7.69 11.47 4.37
N ASP A 57 -6.76 11.67 3.43
CA ASP A 57 -5.49 10.92 3.32
C ASP A 57 -4.59 11.02 4.56
N ALA A 58 -4.84 11.97 5.47
CA ALA A 58 -4.11 12.13 6.73
C ALA A 58 -4.67 11.28 7.90
N LEU A 59 -5.72 10.47 7.68
CA LEU A 59 -6.33 9.62 8.71
C LEU A 59 -5.71 8.23 8.83
N TRP A 60 -4.97 7.78 7.82
CA TRP A 60 -4.38 6.45 7.77
C TRP A 60 -3.22 6.34 8.76
N ARG A 61 -3.23 5.29 9.58
CA ARG A 61 -2.08 5.00 10.45
C ARG A 61 -0.93 4.51 9.59
N PRO A 62 0.34 4.75 9.97
CA PRO A 62 1.47 4.11 9.30
C PRO A 62 1.25 2.61 9.15
N GLY A 63 1.36 2.10 7.93
CA GLY A 63 1.13 0.70 7.61
C GLY A 63 -0.29 0.36 7.16
N ASP A 64 -1.26 1.27 7.29
CA ASP A 64 -2.56 1.09 6.67
C ASP A 64 -2.42 1.16 5.14
N ALA A 65 -3.25 0.37 4.46
CA ALA A 65 -3.33 0.32 3.01
C ALA A 65 -4.77 0.47 2.54
N LEU A 66 -4.95 1.05 1.36
CA LEU A 66 -6.24 1.15 0.69
C LEU A 66 -6.20 0.31 -0.59
N LEU A 67 -7.20 -0.55 -0.77
CA LEU A 67 -7.45 -1.28 -2.00
C LEU A 67 -8.57 -0.61 -2.78
N GLU A 68 -8.37 -0.46 -4.08
CA GLU A 68 -9.34 0.09 -5.02
C GLU A 68 -9.40 -0.77 -6.29
N PRO A 69 -10.56 -0.88 -6.96
CA PRO A 69 -10.63 -1.45 -8.30
C PRO A 69 -9.70 -0.72 -9.27
N TYR A 70 -9.07 -1.47 -10.17
CA TYR A 70 -8.11 -0.92 -11.15
C TYR A 70 -8.33 -1.51 -12.54
N ASP A 71 -8.75 -0.65 -13.47
CA ASP A 71 -9.01 -0.97 -14.87
C ASP A 71 -7.81 -0.65 -15.79
N GLY A 72 -6.74 -0.08 -15.26
CA GLY A 72 -5.56 0.28 -16.04
C GLY A 72 -4.70 -0.91 -16.47
N ALA A 73 -3.71 -0.63 -17.33
CA ALA A 73 -2.90 -1.66 -17.99
C ALA A 73 -1.64 -2.11 -17.22
N PHE A 74 -1.18 -1.36 -16.21
CA PHE A 74 0.08 -1.67 -15.53
C PHE A 74 -0.09 -2.76 -14.47
N ARG A 75 0.90 -3.64 -14.32
CA ARG A 75 0.91 -4.71 -13.31
C ARG A 75 2.28 -4.74 -12.64
N GLY A 76 2.31 -4.47 -11.34
CA GLY A 76 3.55 -4.43 -10.57
C GLY A 76 3.48 -3.44 -9.42
N VAL A 77 4.65 -3.10 -8.89
CA VAL A 77 4.83 -2.22 -7.73
C VAL A 77 5.56 -0.97 -8.17
N TYR A 78 5.03 0.19 -7.78
CA TYR A 78 5.78 1.43 -7.75
C TYR A 78 6.27 1.67 -6.32
N LEU A 79 7.58 1.81 -6.15
CA LEU A 79 8.21 2.09 -4.86
C LEU A 79 8.67 3.54 -4.84
N ASN A 80 8.06 4.32 -3.96
CA ASN A 80 8.37 5.72 -3.73
C ASN A 80 9.09 5.85 -2.39
N VAL A 81 10.32 6.34 -2.41
CA VAL A 81 11.20 6.34 -1.23
C VAL A 81 12.10 7.58 -1.21
N GLU A 82 12.30 8.14 -0.02
CA GLU A 82 13.34 9.12 0.25
C GLU A 82 14.62 8.37 0.65
N LEU A 83 15.71 8.54 -0.10
CA LEU A 83 16.98 7.87 0.18
C LEU A 83 17.81 8.68 1.19
N GLU A 84 18.92 8.11 1.66
CA GLU A 84 19.81 8.76 2.65
C GLU A 84 20.41 10.08 2.16
N ASP A 85 20.43 10.32 0.85
CA ASP A 85 20.84 11.59 0.25
C ASP A 85 19.74 12.68 0.33
N GLY A 86 18.58 12.37 0.92
CA GLY A 86 17.44 13.26 1.04
C GLY A 86 16.66 13.44 -0.27
N GLU A 87 16.99 12.71 -1.34
CA GLU A 87 16.25 12.77 -2.58
C GLU A 87 15.12 11.74 -2.61
N PHE A 88 13.93 12.23 -2.96
CA PHE A 88 12.78 11.39 -3.25
C PHE A 88 12.91 10.76 -4.64
N ARG A 89 12.80 9.44 -4.71
CA ARG A 89 12.86 8.68 -5.97
C ARG A 89 11.68 7.71 -6.08
N GLN A 90 11.30 7.46 -7.33
CA GLN A 90 10.30 6.48 -7.71
C GLN A 90 10.94 5.39 -8.56
N PHE A 91 10.77 4.14 -8.15
CA PHE A 91 11.17 2.95 -8.90
C PHE A 91 9.91 2.20 -9.36
N GLY A 92 9.89 1.73 -10.61
CA GLY A 92 8.75 1.00 -11.15
C GLY A 92 8.86 0.78 -12.66
N VAL A 93 8.10 -0.14 -13.25
CA VAL A 93 7.16 -1.08 -12.60
C VAL A 93 7.93 -2.32 -12.13
N LEU A 94 7.99 -2.55 -10.82
CA LEU A 94 8.70 -3.69 -10.24
C LEU A 94 7.79 -4.94 -10.18
N PRO A 95 8.35 -6.16 -10.27
CA PRO A 95 7.56 -7.39 -10.15
C PRO A 95 6.84 -7.51 -8.81
N THR A 96 5.58 -7.96 -8.80
CA THR A 96 4.80 -8.12 -7.55
C THR A 96 5.32 -9.25 -6.65
N ASP A 97 6.08 -10.16 -7.23
CA ASP A 97 6.66 -11.36 -6.67
C ASP A 97 8.16 -11.23 -6.37
N LEU A 98 8.74 -10.02 -6.50
CA LEU A 98 10.18 -9.77 -6.25
C LEU A 98 10.72 -10.34 -4.92
N PHE A 99 9.86 -10.40 -3.89
CA PHE A 99 10.18 -10.91 -2.56
C PHE A 99 9.32 -12.13 -2.16
N LEU A 100 8.64 -12.78 -3.11
CA LEU A 100 8.07 -14.09 -2.81
C LEU A 100 9.21 -15.08 -2.86
N ASP A 101 9.48 -15.75 -1.74
CA ASP A 101 10.37 -16.89 -1.75
C ASP A 101 9.78 -17.91 -2.73
N VAL A 102 10.59 -18.29 -3.73
CA VAL A 102 10.31 -19.50 -4.50
C VAL A 102 10.49 -20.61 -3.48
N GLU A 103 9.42 -21.21 -2.97
CA GLU A 103 9.57 -22.45 -2.24
C GLU A 103 10.39 -23.37 -3.15
N ASP A 104 11.61 -23.69 -2.72
CA ASP A 104 12.46 -24.62 -3.43
C ASP A 104 11.66 -25.92 -3.61
N GLU A 105 11.23 -26.20 -4.85
CA GLU A 105 10.76 -27.52 -5.24
C GLU A 105 11.95 -28.49 -5.11
N TRP A 106 12.10 -29.10 -3.94
CA TRP A 106 12.92 -30.30 -3.71
C TRP A 106 12.04 -31.55 -3.69
#